data_AF-A0A3S2DYP9-F1
#
_entry.id   AF-A0A3S2DYP9-F1
#
_cell.length_a   1.000
_cell.length_b   1.000
_cell.length_c   1.000
_cell.angle_alpha   90.00
_cell.angle_beta   90.00
_cell.angle_gamma   90.00
#
_symmetry.space_group_name_H-M   'P 1'
#
loop_
_entity.id
_entity.type
_entity.pdbx_description
1 polymer ?
#
loop_
_entity_poly.entity_id
_entity_poly.type
_entity_poly.pdbx_seq_one_letter_code
_entity_poly.pdbx_strand_id
1 'polypeptide(L)'
;HPNTPQRIDLAQRHARQFGAPGVGTRDRDSFLAGIDGLLYGDTPEEGYVRGETFLHPGLGVSFTVPDGFIIDNSAAAVTATGPGDIAIRFDGVSIDKNRALTDYIRSGWVAGLVDSSVRQETINGNEAATAHAGAEGWQFDIAVIRAGGQVYRLLTAAPSASTSLDTIARSVSGSFRILSAAEKAALKPLRIRVVTVQPGQTMGSLSAQMVGVDRKLDLFRVLNALSPGAAVSAGDKVKIVTDK
;
A
#
# COMPACT_ATOMS: atom_id res chain seq x y z
N HIS A 1 10.09 -2.65 -6.72
CA HIS A 1 11.20 -2.58 -5.72
C HIS A 1 11.79 -3.97 -5.44
N PRO A 2 13.00 -4.12 -4.84
CA PRO A 2 13.50 -5.45 -4.44
C PRO A 2 12.54 -6.11 -3.46
N ASN A 3 12.37 -7.43 -3.59
CA ASN A 3 11.45 -8.20 -2.76
C ASN A 3 11.99 -8.36 -1.33
N THR A 4 11.11 -8.74 -0.38
CA THR A 4 11.43 -8.86 1.05
C THR A 4 12.71 -9.66 1.36
N PRO A 5 12.99 -10.80 0.68
CA PRO A 5 14.26 -11.53 0.87
C PRO A 5 15.49 -10.74 0.46
N GLN A 6 15.44 -10.02 -0.66
CA GLN A 6 16.54 -9.17 -1.12
C GLN A 6 16.80 -7.99 -0.18
N ARG A 7 15.74 -7.41 0.42
CA ARG A 7 15.87 -6.35 1.43
C ARG A 7 16.53 -6.86 2.72
N ILE A 8 16.20 -8.08 3.17
CA ILE A 8 16.85 -8.72 4.32
C ILE A 8 18.33 -8.97 4.06
N ASP A 9 18.66 -9.51 2.89
CA ASP A 9 20.05 -9.81 2.52
C ASP A 9 20.90 -8.54 2.34
N LEU A 10 20.31 -7.47 1.79
CA LEU A 10 20.96 -6.16 1.69
C LEU A 10 21.19 -5.55 3.09
N ALA A 11 20.18 -5.60 3.97
CA ALA A 11 20.30 -5.12 5.34
C ALA A 11 21.36 -5.91 6.15
N GLN A 12 21.43 -7.23 5.97
CA GLN A 12 22.46 -8.07 6.60
C GLN A 12 23.86 -7.76 6.07
N ARG A 13 24.02 -7.54 4.76
CA ARG A 13 25.30 -7.17 4.16
C ARG A 13 25.79 -5.81 4.65
N HIS A 14 24.90 -4.81 4.73
CA HIS A 14 25.25 -3.51 5.31
C HIS A 14 25.59 -3.63 6.80
N ALA A 15 24.86 -4.41 7.59
CA ALA A 15 25.16 -4.60 9.01
C ALA A 15 26.56 -5.22 9.24
N ARG A 16 27.00 -6.15 8.38
CA ARG A 16 28.34 -6.76 8.45
C ARG A 16 29.49 -5.79 8.13
N GLN A 17 29.22 -4.67 7.46
CA GLN A 17 30.23 -3.63 7.20
C GLN A 17 30.58 -2.82 8.46
N PHE A 18 29.70 -2.80 9.46
CA PHE A 18 29.89 -2.01 10.70
C PHE A 18 30.38 -2.82 11.90
N GLY A 19 30.48 -4.15 11.80
CA GLY A 19 31.09 -5.01 12.83
C GLY A 19 30.56 -6.44 12.87
N ALA A 20 31.33 -7.36 13.48
CA ALA A 20 30.91 -8.74 13.71
C ALA A 20 29.82 -8.83 14.81
N PRO A 21 28.91 -9.83 14.77
CA PRO A 21 27.93 -10.04 15.83
C PRO A 21 28.61 -10.21 17.19
N GLY A 22 28.33 -9.32 18.15
CA GLY A 22 28.74 -9.48 19.55
C GLY A 22 29.97 -8.71 20.02
N VAL A 23 30.55 -7.80 19.22
CA VAL A 23 31.69 -6.96 19.65
C VAL A 23 31.32 -5.47 19.63
N GLY A 24 31.45 -4.80 20.78
CA GLY A 24 31.25 -3.36 20.96
C GLY A 24 30.30 -3.03 22.12
N THR A 25 30.54 -1.94 22.85
CA THR A 25 29.57 -1.34 23.76
C THR A 25 28.33 -1.04 22.93
N ARG A 26 27.31 -1.88 23.08
CA ARG A 26 26.06 -1.78 22.33
C ARG A 26 25.33 -0.57 22.91
N ASP A 27 25.65 0.62 22.41
CA ASP A 27 25.05 1.87 22.84
C ASP A 27 23.61 1.95 22.30
N ARG A 28 22.82 0.99 22.79
CA ARG A 28 21.45 0.68 22.36
C ARG A 28 20.57 1.89 22.60
N ASP A 29 20.85 2.65 23.66
CA ASP A 29 20.10 3.85 23.98
C ASP A 29 20.38 4.98 22.99
N SER A 30 21.65 5.24 22.64
CA SER A 30 21.99 6.22 21.60
C SER A 30 21.44 5.81 20.23
N PHE A 31 21.51 4.52 19.88
CA PHE A 31 20.88 4.00 18.66
C PHE A 31 19.36 4.21 18.66
N LEU A 32 18.68 3.85 19.75
CA LEU A 32 17.23 3.99 19.87
C LEU A 32 16.79 5.46 19.82
N ALA A 33 17.56 6.37 20.44
CA ALA A 33 17.31 7.80 20.33
C ALA A 33 17.46 8.30 18.87
N GLY A 34 18.46 7.79 18.14
CA GLY A 34 18.69 8.18 16.74
C GLY A 34 17.63 7.69 15.76
N ILE A 35 16.90 6.61 16.08
CA ILE A 35 15.83 6.09 15.22
C ILE A 35 14.43 6.60 15.60
N ASP A 36 14.29 7.23 16.76
CA ASP A 36 13.01 7.78 17.22
C ASP A 36 12.59 8.95 16.32
N GLY A 37 11.45 8.82 15.65
CA GLY A 37 10.94 9.78 14.68
C GLY A 37 11.30 9.49 13.22
N LEU A 38 12.07 8.43 12.93
CA LEU A 38 12.34 8.03 11.54
C LEU A 38 11.04 7.70 10.81
N LEU A 39 10.93 8.16 9.56
CA LEU A 39 9.81 7.85 8.68
C LEU A 39 9.69 6.34 8.48
N TYR A 40 8.47 5.83 8.58
CA TYR A 40 8.12 4.44 8.32
C TYR A 40 7.17 4.35 7.13
N GLY A 41 7.56 3.60 6.10
CA GLY A 41 6.76 3.42 4.88
C GLY A 41 6.93 4.57 3.89
N ASP A 42 5.86 4.82 3.12
CA ASP A 42 5.86 5.74 1.98
C ASP A 42 5.86 7.22 2.37
N THR A 43 6.30 8.06 1.44
CA THR A 43 6.31 9.51 1.59
C THR A 43 4.91 10.11 1.34
N PRO A 44 4.57 11.27 1.94
CA PRO A 44 3.31 11.96 1.67
C PRO A 44 3.06 12.24 0.18
N GLU A 45 4.14 12.49 -0.56
CA GLU A 45 4.12 12.84 -1.98
C GLU A 45 3.76 11.64 -2.85
N GLU A 46 4.11 10.42 -2.45
CA GLU A 46 3.79 9.17 -3.14
C GLU A 46 2.43 8.59 -2.70
N GLY A 47 1.82 9.16 -1.66
CA GLY A 47 0.64 8.60 -1.01
C GLY A 47 0.98 7.52 0.02
N TYR A 48 -0.04 7.05 0.71
CA TYR A 48 0.09 6.19 1.87
C TYR A 48 -0.61 4.86 1.66
N VAL A 49 0.04 3.77 2.04
CA VAL A 49 -0.62 2.49 2.28
C VAL A 49 -0.96 2.36 3.76
N ARG A 50 -2.23 2.06 4.06
CA ARG A 50 -2.76 1.79 5.40
C ARG A 50 -3.57 0.50 5.32
N GLY A 51 -2.92 -0.58 5.71
CA GLY A 51 -3.39 -1.93 5.46
C GLY A 51 -3.63 -2.18 3.98
N GLU A 52 -4.83 -2.61 3.61
CA GLU A 52 -5.24 -2.86 2.21
C GLU A 52 -5.72 -1.60 1.48
N THR A 53 -5.60 -0.41 2.11
CA THR A 53 -6.09 0.84 1.53
C THR A 53 -4.94 1.74 1.10
N PHE A 54 -5.01 2.21 -0.15
CA PHE A 54 -4.18 3.29 -0.66
C PHE A 54 -4.89 4.63 -0.48
N LEU A 55 -4.16 5.65 0.00
CA LEU A 55 -4.67 7.01 0.21
C LEU A 55 -3.65 8.03 -0.28
N HIS A 56 -4.03 8.90 -1.21
CA HIS A 56 -3.12 9.94 -1.71
C HIS A 56 -3.67 11.33 -1.40
N PRO A 57 -3.09 12.09 -0.46
CA PRO A 57 -3.61 13.40 -0.06
C PRO A 57 -3.51 14.44 -1.20
N GLY A 58 -2.40 14.45 -1.94
CA GLY A 58 -2.17 15.32 -3.10
C GLY A 58 -3.17 15.10 -4.25
N LEU A 59 -3.30 13.87 -4.75
CA LEU A 59 -4.31 13.50 -5.75
C LEU A 59 -5.74 13.60 -5.20
N GLY A 60 -5.89 13.42 -3.88
CA GLY A 60 -7.16 13.47 -3.18
C GLY A 60 -8.03 12.24 -3.38
N VAL A 61 -7.43 11.08 -3.58
CA VAL A 61 -8.15 9.83 -3.90
C VAL A 61 -7.74 8.69 -2.98
N SER A 62 -8.59 7.68 -2.88
CA SER A 62 -8.34 6.44 -2.15
C SER A 62 -9.07 5.27 -2.79
N PHE A 63 -8.49 4.07 -2.66
CA PHE A 63 -9.12 2.80 -2.98
C PHE A 63 -8.59 1.70 -2.06
N THR A 64 -9.29 0.58 -1.98
CA THR A 64 -8.97 -0.57 -1.15
C THR A 64 -8.85 -1.82 -2.04
N VAL A 65 -7.86 -2.66 -1.75
CA VAL A 65 -7.71 -3.98 -2.38
C VAL A 65 -8.29 -5.08 -1.48
N PRO A 66 -8.66 -6.25 -2.02
CA PRO A 66 -9.18 -7.34 -1.20
C PRO A 66 -8.14 -7.88 -0.20
N ASP A 67 -8.62 -8.52 0.86
CA ASP A 67 -7.78 -9.22 1.82
C ASP A 67 -6.79 -10.17 1.13
N GLY A 68 -5.55 -10.19 1.62
CA GLY A 68 -4.48 -11.01 1.06
C GLY A 68 -3.75 -10.40 -0.14
N PHE A 69 -4.18 -9.23 -0.62
CA PHE A 69 -3.38 -8.43 -1.55
C PHE A 69 -2.31 -7.64 -0.80
N ILE A 70 -1.18 -7.43 -1.47
CA ILE A 70 -0.07 -6.61 -0.97
C ILE A 70 0.10 -5.44 -1.94
N ILE A 71 0.02 -4.21 -1.43
CA ILE A 71 0.26 -3.00 -2.21
C ILE A 71 1.76 -2.67 -2.22
N ASP A 72 2.33 -2.46 -3.41
CA ASP A 72 3.64 -1.84 -3.64
C ASP A 72 3.41 -0.45 -4.24
N ASN A 73 3.67 0.59 -3.45
CA ASN A 73 3.57 1.98 -3.86
C ASN A 73 4.92 2.45 -4.44
N SER A 74 4.89 3.12 -5.59
CA SER A 74 6.06 3.72 -6.21
C SER A 74 5.68 5.03 -6.88
N ALA A 75 6.66 5.92 -7.09
CA ALA A 75 6.43 7.22 -7.72
C ALA A 75 5.74 7.15 -9.11
N ALA A 76 5.87 6.04 -9.85
CA ALA A 76 5.29 5.91 -11.18
C ALA A 76 3.87 5.32 -11.17
N ALA A 77 3.57 4.43 -10.23
CA ALA A 77 2.28 3.75 -10.10
C ALA A 77 2.17 3.02 -8.77
N VAL A 78 0.93 2.80 -8.35
CA VAL A 78 0.60 1.88 -7.27
C VAL A 78 0.27 0.54 -7.89
N THR A 79 0.88 -0.53 -7.39
CA THR A 79 0.55 -1.89 -7.81
C THR A 79 0.11 -2.71 -6.62
N ALA A 80 -0.72 -3.73 -6.84
CA ALA A 80 -1.03 -4.71 -5.82
C ALA A 80 -1.03 -6.12 -6.40
N THR A 81 -0.52 -7.08 -5.66
CA THR A 81 -0.52 -8.50 -6.06
C THR A 81 -1.25 -9.33 -5.01
N GLY A 82 -2.13 -10.23 -5.45
CA GLY A 82 -2.93 -11.07 -4.57
C GLY A 82 -2.98 -12.53 -5.03
N PRO A 83 -3.82 -13.36 -4.37
CA PRO A 83 -3.96 -14.76 -4.70
C PRO A 83 -4.38 -15.02 -6.16
N GLY A 84 -3.94 -16.15 -6.72
CA GLY A 84 -4.32 -16.57 -8.07
C GLY A 84 -3.66 -15.79 -9.21
N ASP A 85 -2.45 -15.27 -8.96
CA ASP A 85 -1.67 -14.44 -9.89
C ASP A 85 -2.42 -13.19 -10.38
N ILE A 86 -3.30 -12.66 -9.52
CA ILE A 86 -4.06 -11.45 -9.81
C ILE A 86 -3.23 -10.23 -9.42
N ALA A 87 -3.12 -9.28 -10.35
CA ALA A 87 -2.42 -8.03 -10.15
C ALA A 87 -3.32 -6.83 -10.45
N ILE A 88 -3.16 -5.77 -9.68
CA ILE A 88 -3.86 -4.49 -9.86
C ILE A 88 -2.81 -3.42 -10.11
N ARG A 89 -3.07 -2.52 -11.05
CA ARG A 89 -2.30 -1.31 -11.27
C ARG A 89 -3.21 -0.09 -11.19
N PHE A 90 -2.79 0.90 -10.42
CA PHE A 90 -3.39 2.22 -10.33
C PHE A 90 -2.40 3.29 -10.78
N ASP A 91 -2.82 4.16 -11.70
CA ASP A 91 -2.08 5.38 -12.04
C ASP A 91 -3.01 6.51 -12.51
N GLY A 92 -2.46 7.72 -12.58
CA GLY A 92 -3.14 8.93 -13.03
C GLY A 92 -2.64 9.41 -14.38
N VAL A 93 -3.53 9.98 -15.19
CA VAL A 93 -3.24 10.57 -16.49
C VAL A 93 -3.98 11.91 -16.65
N SER A 94 -3.36 12.80 -17.43
CA SER A 94 -4.00 14.04 -17.87
C SER A 94 -4.51 13.86 -19.30
N ILE A 95 -5.83 14.04 -19.48
CA ILE A 95 -6.48 14.05 -20.80
C ILE A 95 -7.32 15.32 -20.93
N ASP A 96 -7.78 15.63 -22.14
CA ASP A 96 -8.77 16.68 -22.35
C ASP A 96 -10.00 16.45 -21.45
N LYS A 97 -10.42 17.49 -20.73
CA LYS A 97 -11.54 17.43 -19.79
C LYS A 97 -12.87 17.12 -20.47
N ASN A 98 -13.01 17.47 -21.75
CA ASN A 98 -14.21 17.24 -22.54
C ASN A 98 -14.21 15.89 -23.25
N ARG A 99 -13.09 15.15 -23.23
CA ARG A 99 -13.00 13.84 -23.85
C ARG A 99 -13.78 12.81 -23.03
N ALA A 100 -14.75 12.14 -23.65
CA ALA A 100 -15.49 11.05 -23.02
C ALA A 100 -14.53 9.90 -22.61
N LEU A 101 -14.75 9.31 -21.42
CA LEU A 101 -13.88 8.24 -20.93
C LEU A 101 -13.95 6.97 -21.79
N THR A 102 -15.09 6.69 -22.41
CA THR A 102 -15.24 5.59 -23.37
C THR A 102 -14.36 5.79 -24.61
N ASP A 103 -14.28 7.00 -25.13
CA ASP A 103 -13.42 7.35 -26.27
C ASP A 103 -11.94 7.38 -25.89
N TYR A 104 -11.65 7.62 -24.61
CA TYR A 104 -10.30 7.46 -24.08
C TYR A 104 -9.88 6.00 -24.00
N ILE A 105 -10.73 5.08 -23.52
CA ILE A 105 -10.45 3.64 -23.53
C ILE A 105 -10.20 3.14 -24.96
N ARG A 106 -11.01 3.61 -25.93
CA ARG A 106 -10.88 3.26 -27.36
C ARG A 106 -9.71 3.91 -28.08
N SER A 107 -8.85 4.67 -27.41
CA SER A 107 -7.76 5.41 -28.07
C SER A 107 -6.56 4.56 -28.51
N GLY A 108 -6.60 3.25 -28.26
CA GLY A 108 -5.53 2.32 -28.65
C GLY A 108 -4.43 2.11 -27.61
N TRP A 109 -4.54 2.64 -26.39
CA TRP A 109 -3.57 2.38 -25.32
C TRP A 109 -3.83 1.05 -24.59
N VAL A 110 -5.01 0.46 -24.74
CA VAL A 110 -5.38 -0.86 -24.20
C VAL A 110 -5.15 -1.91 -25.29
N ALA A 111 -4.11 -2.73 -25.14
CA ALA A 111 -3.88 -3.87 -26.03
C ALA A 111 -4.94 -4.96 -25.80
N GLY A 112 -5.45 -5.57 -26.88
CA GLY A 112 -6.43 -6.65 -26.78
C GLY A 112 -7.82 -6.23 -26.30
N LEU A 113 -8.16 -4.93 -26.40
CA LEU A 113 -9.45 -4.38 -26.00
C LEU A 113 -10.62 -5.12 -26.69
N VAL A 114 -11.60 -5.53 -25.89
CA VAL A 114 -12.89 -6.03 -26.40
C VAL A 114 -13.82 -4.83 -26.56
N ASP A 115 -13.89 -4.24 -27.75
CA ASP A 115 -14.60 -2.96 -27.97
C ASP A 115 -16.08 -2.99 -27.53
N SER A 116 -16.76 -4.13 -27.70
CA SER A 116 -18.15 -4.31 -27.28
C SER A 116 -18.37 -4.32 -25.76
N SER A 117 -17.30 -4.47 -24.97
CA SER A 117 -17.36 -4.42 -23.50
C SER A 117 -17.28 -3.00 -22.93
N VAL A 118 -16.89 -2.02 -23.75
CA VAL A 118 -16.70 -0.64 -23.31
C VAL A 118 -18.05 -0.02 -22.94
N ARG A 119 -18.23 0.29 -21.66
CA ARG A 119 -19.45 0.88 -21.10
C ARG A 119 -19.14 2.08 -20.23
N GLN A 120 -19.99 3.10 -20.31
CA GLN A 120 -19.97 4.22 -19.37
C GLN A 120 -20.70 3.82 -18.09
N GLU A 121 -20.20 4.27 -16.94
CA GLU A 121 -20.88 4.09 -15.66
C GLU A 121 -20.52 5.21 -14.67
N THR A 122 -20.96 5.05 -13.42
CA THR A 122 -20.61 5.94 -12.32
C THR A 122 -20.10 5.11 -11.15
N ILE A 123 -18.95 5.53 -10.59
CA ILE A 123 -18.33 4.86 -9.44
C ILE A 123 -18.27 5.88 -8.30
N ASN A 124 -19.05 5.64 -7.25
CA ASN A 124 -19.14 6.50 -6.07
C ASN A 124 -19.34 7.99 -6.42
N GLY A 125 -20.22 8.27 -7.39
CA GLY A 125 -20.54 9.62 -7.86
C GLY A 125 -19.56 10.22 -8.87
N ASN A 126 -18.52 9.48 -9.28
CA ASN A 126 -17.55 9.93 -10.28
C ASN A 126 -17.89 9.37 -11.66
N GLU A 127 -17.73 10.19 -12.70
CA GLU A 127 -17.79 9.75 -14.10
C GLU A 127 -16.76 8.63 -14.31
N ALA A 128 -17.21 7.49 -14.84
CA ALA A 128 -16.35 6.34 -15.10
C ALA A 128 -16.69 5.66 -16.42
N ALA A 129 -15.75 4.87 -16.93
CA ALA A 129 -15.98 3.90 -17.99
C ALA A 129 -15.20 2.62 -17.69
N THR A 130 -15.77 1.47 -18.05
CA THR A 130 -15.11 0.18 -17.89
C THR A 130 -15.02 -0.57 -19.21
N ALA A 131 -14.06 -1.48 -19.31
CA ALA A 131 -13.93 -2.40 -20.42
C ALA A 131 -13.16 -3.65 -20.01
N HIS A 132 -13.28 -4.70 -20.82
CA HIS A 132 -12.46 -5.90 -20.75
C HIS A 132 -11.44 -5.93 -21.89
N ALA A 133 -10.31 -6.57 -21.65
CA ALA A 133 -9.31 -6.87 -22.67
C ALA A 133 -8.72 -8.27 -22.44
N GLY A 134 -8.11 -8.85 -23.47
CA GLY A 134 -7.43 -10.13 -23.37
C GLY A 134 -6.21 -10.20 -24.27
N ALA A 135 -5.10 -10.72 -23.76
CA ALA A 135 -3.85 -10.90 -24.51
C ALA A 135 -2.99 -11.99 -23.87
N GLU A 136 -2.36 -12.83 -24.69
CA GLU A 136 -1.28 -13.74 -24.27
C GLU A 136 -1.58 -14.62 -23.03
N GLY A 137 -2.79 -15.18 -22.94
CA GLY A 137 -3.21 -16.02 -21.79
C GLY A 137 -3.63 -15.24 -20.55
N TRP A 138 -3.77 -13.92 -20.67
CA TRP A 138 -4.26 -13.02 -19.64
C TRP A 138 -5.58 -12.36 -20.06
N GLN A 139 -6.38 -12.02 -19.05
CA GLN A 139 -7.58 -11.21 -19.15
C GLN A 139 -7.45 -10.00 -18.22
N PHE A 140 -8.08 -8.91 -18.62
CA PHE A 140 -7.99 -7.63 -17.95
C PHE A 140 -9.37 -7.00 -17.78
N ASP A 141 -9.60 -6.41 -16.63
CA ASP A 141 -10.67 -5.43 -16.40
C ASP A 141 -10.03 -4.05 -16.25
N ILE A 142 -10.55 -3.09 -17.00
CA ILE A 142 -10.09 -1.71 -17.03
C ILE A 142 -11.22 -0.85 -16.50
N ALA A 143 -10.96 -0.11 -15.43
CA ALA A 143 -11.81 0.98 -14.96
C ALA A 143 -11.07 2.32 -15.10
N VAL A 144 -11.68 3.26 -15.79
CA VAL A 144 -11.19 4.64 -15.92
C VAL A 144 -12.14 5.56 -15.19
N ILE A 145 -11.63 6.39 -14.28
CA ILE A 145 -12.45 7.21 -13.38
C ILE A 145 -11.94 8.66 -13.40
N ARG A 146 -12.84 9.61 -13.66
CA ARG A 146 -12.50 11.04 -13.59
C ARG A 146 -12.79 11.59 -12.20
N ALA A 147 -11.77 12.11 -11.53
CA ALA A 147 -11.91 12.71 -10.20
C ALA A 147 -10.86 13.81 -9.99
N GLY A 148 -11.22 14.86 -9.25
CA GLY A 148 -10.28 15.94 -8.89
C GLY A 148 -9.62 16.65 -10.08
N GLY A 149 -10.24 16.64 -11.26
CA GLY A 149 -9.69 17.24 -12.47
C GLY A 149 -8.66 16.39 -13.23
N GLN A 150 -8.42 15.15 -12.81
CA GLN A 150 -7.59 14.16 -13.49
C GLN A 150 -8.40 12.91 -13.84
N VAL A 151 -7.79 12.00 -14.60
CA VAL A 151 -8.34 10.68 -14.90
C VAL A 151 -7.42 9.63 -14.32
N TYR A 152 -8.00 8.68 -13.61
CA TYR A 152 -7.30 7.57 -12.99
C TYR A 152 -7.65 6.27 -13.69
N ARG A 153 -6.68 5.36 -13.79
CA ARG A 153 -6.85 4.04 -14.37
C ARG A 153 -6.63 3.00 -13.29
N LEU A 154 -7.59 2.08 -13.16
CA LEU A 154 -7.46 0.85 -12.40
C LEU A 154 -7.48 -0.30 -13.40
N LEU A 155 -6.38 -1.03 -13.50
CA LEU A 155 -6.25 -2.20 -14.34
C LEU A 155 -6.11 -3.41 -13.45
N THR A 156 -7.02 -4.37 -13.56
CA THR A 156 -6.91 -5.66 -12.88
C THR A 156 -6.56 -6.71 -13.94
N ALA A 157 -5.49 -7.44 -13.72
CA ALA A 157 -5.02 -8.51 -14.59
C ALA A 157 -5.16 -9.85 -13.88
N ALA A 158 -5.62 -10.87 -14.60
CA ALA A 158 -5.68 -12.24 -14.11
C ALA A 158 -5.38 -13.25 -15.24
N PRO A 159 -4.92 -14.46 -14.91
CA PRO A 159 -4.83 -15.53 -15.91
C PRO A 159 -6.18 -15.75 -16.60
N SER A 160 -6.19 -16.11 -17.89
CA SER A 160 -7.42 -16.26 -18.69
C SER A 160 -8.38 -17.34 -18.16
N ALA A 161 -7.89 -18.27 -17.35
CA ALA A 161 -8.70 -19.29 -16.68
C ALA A 161 -9.31 -18.82 -15.33
N SER A 162 -8.92 -17.64 -14.85
CA SER A 162 -9.45 -17.08 -13.59
C SER A 162 -10.94 -16.76 -13.72
N THR A 163 -11.72 -17.15 -12.71
CA THR A 163 -13.14 -16.80 -12.59
C THR A 163 -13.38 -15.64 -11.61
N SER A 164 -12.31 -15.08 -11.04
CA SER A 164 -12.39 -14.05 -9.99
C SER A 164 -12.10 -12.63 -10.49
N LEU A 165 -11.72 -12.45 -11.76
CA LEU A 165 -11.35 -11.15 -12.33
C LEU A 165 -12.42 -10.09 -12.05
N ASP A 166 -13.64 -10.31 -12.54
CA ASP A 166 -14.71 -9.31 -12.48
C ASP A 166 -15.07 -8.94 -11.03
N THR A 167 -15.18 -9.94 -10.16
CA THR A 167 -15.51 -9.71 -8.74
C THR A 167 -14.44 -8.87 -8.05
N ILE A 168 -13.16 -9.17 -8.28
CA ILE A 168 -12.05 -8.42 -7.68
C ILE A 168 -11.97 -7.02 -8.27
N ALA A 169 -12.02 -6.89 -9.59
CA ALA A 169 -11.96 -5.60 -10.27
C ALA A 169 -13.12 -4.68 -9.86
N ARG A 170 -14.34 -5.23 -9.74
CA ARG A 170 -15.52 -4.50 -9.25
C ARG A 170 -15.37 -4.07 -7.79
N SER A 171 -14.82 -4.92 -6.93
CA SER A 171 -14.56 -4.59 -5.52
C SER A 171 -13.58 -3.41 -5.40
N VAL A 172 -12.47 -3.48 -6.13
CA VAL A 172 -11.41 -2.45 -6.09
C VAL A 172 -11.92 -1.14 -6.70
N SER A 173 -12.44 -1.17 -7.92
CA SER A 173 -12.98 0.02 -8.58
C SER A 173 -14.15 0.61 -7.79
N GLY A 174 -15.05 -0.22 -7.26
CA GLY A 174 -16.16 0.20 -6.40
C GLY A 174 -15.74 0.81 -5.06
N SER A 175 -14.50 0.59 -4.61
CA SER A 175 -13.95 1.25 -3.40
C SER A 175 -13.35 2.63 -3.70
N PHE A 176 -13.12 2.97 -4.97
CA PHE A 176 -12.49 4.22 -5.37
C PHE A 176 -13.34 5.41 -4.94
N ARG A 177 -12.72 6.38 -4.25
CA ARG A 177 -13.42 7.59 -3.79
C ARG A 177 -12.47 8.78 -3.67
N ILE A 178 -13.05 9.96 -3.66
CA ILE A 178 -12.37 11.20 -3.32
C ILE A 178 -12.25 11.31 -1.78
N LEU A 179 -11.09 11.72 -1.31
CA LEU A 179 -10.84 12.04 0.09
C LEU A 179 -11.45 13.40 0.45
N SER A 180 -12.18 13.45 1.56
CA SER A 180 -12.63 14.70 2.16
C SER A 180 -11.47 15.55 2.67
N ALA A 181 -11.69 16.85 2.88
CA ALA A 181 -10.67 17.74 3.44
C ALA A 181 -10.20 17.29 4.83
N ALA A 182 -11.12 16.77 5.65
CA ALA A 182 -10.80 16.25 6.98
C ALA A 182 -9.90 15.01 6.91
N GLU A 183 -10.19 14.07 5.99
CA GLU A 183 -9.35 12.90 5.78
C GLU A 183 -7.95 13.29 5.31
N LYS A 184 -7.84 14.22 4.34
CA LYS A 184 -6.55 14.71 3.86
C LYS A 184 -5.72 15.33 4.99
N ALA A 185 -6.35 16.13 5.87
CA ALA A 185 -5.67 16.76 7.00
C ALA A 185 -5.28 15.75 8.10
N ALA A 186 -6.04 14.66 8.24
CA ALA A 186 -5.76 13.59 9.20
C ALA A 186 -4.63 12.66 8.73
N LEU A 187 -4.35 12.59 7.42
CA LEU A 187 -3.30 11.76 6.86
C LEU A 187 -1.91 12.27 7.20
N LYS A 188 -1.32 11.65 8.23
CA LYS A 188 0.03 11.94 8.71
C LYS A 188 1.01 10.81 8.33
N PRO A 189 2.30 11.15 8.12
CA PRO A 189 3.33 10.15 7.91
C PRO A 189 3.49 9.27 9.16
N LEU A 190 3.62 7.95 8.95
CA LEU A 190 3.97 7.04 10.02
C LEU A 190 5.44 7.19 10.39
N ARG A 191 5.75 7.05 11.67
CA ARG A 191 7.10 7.11 12.20
C ARG A 191 7.35 5.94 13.12
N ILE A 192 8.62 5.55 13.22
CA ILE A 192 9.11 4.72 14.31
C ILE A 192 9.10 5.59 15.56
N ARG A 193 8.43 5.15 16.62
CA ARG A 193 8.51 5.73 17.95
C ARG A 193 9.13 4.75 18.92
N VAL A 194 10.04 5.23 19.75
CA VAL A 194 10.60 4.44 20.85
C VAL A 194 9.82 4.74 22.12
N VAL A 195 9.21 3.70 22.70
CA VAL A 195 8.43 3.80 23.94
C VAL A 195 9.06 2.93 25.02
N THR A 196 8.99 3.42 26.26
CA THR A 196 9.40 2.65 27.45
C THR A 196 8.20 1.87 27.97
N VAL A 197 8.35 0.55 28.08
CA VAL A 197 7.32 -0.36 28.59
C VAL A 197 7.00 0.00 30.04
N GLN A 198 5.72 0.26 30.31
CA GLN A 198 5.21 0.58 31.64
C GLN A 198 4.79 -0.69 32.39
N PRO A 199 4.74 -0.65 33.74
CA PRO A 199 4.20 -1.74 34.53
C PRO A 199 2.80 -2.17 34.04
N GLY A 200 2.61 -3.47 33.85
CA GLY A 200 1.33 -4.06 33.38
C GLY A 200 1.12 -4.03 31.86
N GLN A 201 1.99 -3.39 31.08
CA GLN A 201 1.93 -3.48 29.62
C GLN A 201 2.41 -4.84 29.12
N THR A 202 1.69 -5.36 28.12
CA THR A 202 2.02 -6.57 27.38
C THR A 202 2.37 -6.25 25.93
N MET A 203 2.99 -7.19 25.21
CA MET A 203 3.16 -7.07 23.75
C MET A 203 1.85 -6.79 23.02
N GLY A 204 0.73 -7.38 23.48
CA GLY A 204 -0.60 -7.11 22.94
C GLY A 204 -0.99 -5.64 23.11
N SER A 205 -0.84 -5.10 24.33
CA SER A 205 -1.17 -3.69 24.60
C SER A 205 -0.25 -2.69 23.89
N LEU A 206 1.02 -3.05 23.66
CA LEU A 206 2.00 -2.20 22.96
C LEU A 206 1.77 -2.22 21.45
N SER A 207 1.59 -3.41 20.87
CA SER A 207 1.27 -3.54 19.45
C SER A 207 -0.08 -2.91 19.10
N ALA A 208 -1.06 -2.92 20.01
CA ALA A 208 -2.33 -2.24 19.82
C ALA A 208 -2.20 -0.71 19.66
N GLN A 209 -1.13 -0.10 20.20
CA GLN A 209 -0.84 1.34 20.03
C GLN A 209 -0.34 1.68 18.63
N MET A 210 0.09 0.67 17.85
CA MET A 210 0.56 0.91 16.48
C MET A 210 -0.61 1.33 15.59
N VAL A 211 -0.37 2.28 14.69
CA VAL A 211 -1.39 2.85 13.78
C VAL A 211 -0.95 2.65 12.34
N GLY A 212 -1.92 2.42 11.45
CA GLY A 212 -1.67 2.39 10.01
C GLY A 212 -0.88 1.19 9.49
N VAL A 213 -0.81 0.10 10.27
CA VAL A 213 -0.09 -1.13 9.94
C VAL A 213 -0.92 -2.36 10.29
N ASP A 214 -0.78 -3.41 9.48
CA ASP A 214 -1.45 -4.70 9.68
C ASP A 214 -0.63 -5.67 10.50
N ARG A 215 -1.28 -6.75 10.94
CA ARG A 215 -0.67 -7.84 11.72
C ARG A 215 0.21 -7.29 12.85
N LYS A 216 -0.32 -6.30 13.58
CA LYS A 216 0.43 -5.44 14.51
C LYS A 216 1.32 -6.22 15.47
N LEU A 217 0.84 -7.32 16.01
CA LEU A 217 1.62 -8.15 16.94
C LEU A 217 2.81 -8.84 16.25
N ASP A 218 2.63 -9.34 15.04
CA ASP A 218 3.73 -9.95 14.27
C ASP A 218 4.74 -8.90 13.83
N LEU A 219 4.27 -7.75 13.34
CA LEU A 219 5.14 -6.62 13.00
C LEU A 219 5.89 -6.11 14.24
N PHE A 220 5.23 -5.99 15.38
CA PHE A 220 5.86 -5.57 16.63
C PHE A 220 7.00 -6.50 17.02
N ARG A 221 6.81 -7.82 16.91
CA ARG A 221 7.86 -8.81 17.18
C ARG A 221 9.04 -8.65 16.23
N VAL A 222 8.78 -8.58 14.92
CA VAL A 222 9.83 -8.41 13.89
C VAL A 222 10.57 -7.10 14.10
N LEU A 223 9.85 -5.99 14.25
CA LEU A 223 10.39 -4.65 14.45
C LEU A 223 11.30 -4.61 15.69
N ASN A 224 10.94 -5.33 16.75
CA ASN A 224 11.71 -5.39 18.00
C ASN A 224 12.70 -6.56 18.09
N ALA A 225 12.89 -7.32 17.02
CA ALA A 225 13.76 -8.50 16.98
C ALA A 225 13.46 -9.51 18.11
N LEU A 226 12.18 -9.74 18.39
CA LEU A 226 11.72 -10.66 19.43
C LEU A 226 11.57 -12.08 18.86
N SER A 227 12.28 -13.04 19.47
CA SER A 227 12.15 -14.46 19.16
C SER A 227 10.79 -15.03 19.58
N PRO A 228 10.37 -16.18 19.03
CA PRO A 228 9.20 -16.92 19.53
C PRO A 228 9.32 -17.17 21.04
N GLY A 229 8.28 -16.84 21.81
CA GLY A 229 8.27 -16.98 23.27
C GLY A 229 8.92 -15.83 24.06
N ALA A 230 9.55 -14.86 23.40
CA ALA A 230 10.07 -13.67 24.08
C ALA A 230 8.93 -12.82 24.69
N ALA A 231 9.20 -12.20 25.84
CA ALA A 231 8.30 -11.28 26.52
C ALA A 231 8.96 -9.90 26.66
N VAL A 232 8.15 -8.91 26.98
CA VAL A 232 8.60 -7.55 27.31
C VAL A 232 8.46 -7.31 28.80
N SER A 233 9.40 -6.58 29.38
CA SER A 233 9.44 -6.23 30.80
C SER A 233 9.31 -4.72 30.98
N ALA A 234 8.79 -4.30 32.13
CA ALA A 234 8.76 -2.88 32.48
C ALA A 234 10.18 -2.28 32.45
N GLY A 235 10.32 -1.10 31.85
CA GLY A 235 11.61 -0.44 31.61
C GLY A 235 12.24 -0.76 30.25
N ASP A 236 11.79 -1.80 29.55
CA ASP A 236 12.29 -2.08 28.20
C ASP A 236 11.94 -0.93 27.25
N LYS A 237 12.89 -0.57 26.38
CA LYS A 237 12.60 0.32 25.25
C LYS A 237 12.27 -0.50 24.01
N VAL A 238 11.06 -0.29 23.49
CA VAL A 238 10.52 -0.97 22.31
C VAL A 238 10.11 0.04 21.24
N LYS A 239 10.12 -0.39 20.00
CA LYS A 239 9.75 0.37 18.81
C LYS A 239 8.30 0.07 18.47
N ILE A 240 7.54 1.10 18.16
CA ILE A 240 6.19 1.03 17.60
C ILE A 240 6.11 1.90 16.35
N VAL A 241 5.13 1.64 15.48
CA VAL A 241 4.85 2.47 14.30
C VAL A 241 3.56 3.25 14.55
N THR A 242 3.62 4.56 14.46
CA THR A 242 2.45 5.44 14.70
C THR A 242 2.61 6.77 13.98
N ASP A 243 1.50 7.46 13.75
CA ASP A 243 1.45 8.84 13.23
C ASP A 243 1.31 9.91 14.34
N LYS A 244 1.39 9.47 15.60
CA LYS A 244 1.31 10.28 16.82
C LYS A 244 2.67 10.54 17.44
#